data_AF-U2IH60-F1
#
_entry.id   AF-U2IH60-F1
#
_cell.length_a   1.000
_cell.length_b   1.000
_cell.length_c   1.000
_cell.angle_alpha   90.00
_cell.angle_beta   90.00
_cell.angle_gamma   90.00
#
_symmetry.space_group_name_H-M   'P 1'
#
loop_
_entity.id
_entity.type
_entity.pdbx_description
1 polymer ?
#
loop_
_entity_poly.entity_id
_entity_poly.type
_entity_poly.pdbx_seq_one_letter_code
_entity_poly.pdbx_strand_id
1 'polypeptide(L)'
;MRNYLYLFLVLLLGGGSSFAQTAVTTVAGQTFHLGDSLTIGLPHIPRGRYRTIHPSSWEYREIPAFTKGKLKWHIPSPKRNIFGNLIPQDTVYFLNHPKFPKDSLIVYLGEAVQKGEIVTAPVEHTPLYPEAVELLPEDYVPALIKAGYTTYTDVAIKAYAQSLGNSGSSHTTVNNPFEYQRQRAILLEKLKEAVEKFDLNRVYYARHQLTTDGYDFTRSGYPWAELYGPAVPFLSTSGDDRVSLYLATQQRVPFISVPAERAESYEKRSGTLGHNAHTLYARVYFRLLPAESYTEDGSRVYRTNINYLGLDLYEYPHCAYYHLGSGKAE
;
A
#
# COMPACT_ATOMS: atom_id res chain seq x y z
N MET A 1 69.12 22.09 -1.03
CA MET A 1 68.17 20.97 -1.27
C MET A 1 67.53 20.47 0.04
N ARG A 2 67.04 21.33 0.94
CA ARG A 2 66.45 20.91 2.23
C ARG A 2 64.95 21.23 2.38
N ASN A 3 64.40 22.05 1.46
CA ASN A 3 63.01 22.52 1.52
C ASN A 3 62.03 21.71 0.63
N TYR A 4 62.53 20.88 -0.29
CA TYR A 4 61.68 20.02 -1.11
C TYR A 4 61.26 18.73 -0.39
N LEU A 5 61.98 18.33 0.66
CA LEU A 5 61.67 17.12 1.43
C LEU A 5 60.38 17.27 2.24
N TYR A 6 60.13 18.47 2.80
CA TYR A 6 58.90 18.78 3.54
C TYR A 6 57.68 18.91 2.63
N LEU A 7 57.85 19.42 1.41
CA LEU A 7 56.77 19.55 0.44
C LEU A 7 56.29 18.19 -0.05
N PHE A 8 57.21 17.23 -0.20
CA PHE A 8 56.88 15.83 -0.51
C PHE A 8 56.21 15.12 0.67
N LEU A 9 56.63 15.41 1.91
CA LEU A 9 56.00 14.84 3.12
C LEU A 9 54.56 15.33 3.31
N VAL A 10 54.26 16.59 2.99
CA VAL A 10 52.90 17.17 3.05
C VAL A 10 52.01 16.60 1.94
N LEU A 11 52.55 16.30 0.75
CA LEU A 11 51.82 15.61 -0.32
C LEU A 11 51.55 14.12 -0.01
N LEU A 12 52.46 13.45 0.71
CA LEU A 12 52.28 12.06 1.16
C LEU A 12 51.35 11.92 2.37
N LEU A 13 51.27 12.92 3.24
CA LEU A 13 50.35 12.96 4.39
C LEU A 13 49.01 13.64 4.09
N GLY A 14 48.92 14.40 2.99
CA GLY A 14 47.70 15.07 2.52
C GLY A 14 46.85 14.20 1.58
N GLY A 15 47.33 13.02 1.19
CA GLY A 15 46.52 11.98 0.57
C GLY A 15 45.61 11.33 1.60
N GLY A 16 44.68 12.11 2.14
CA GLY A 16 43.61 11.58 2.96
C GLY A 16 42.96 10.45 2.19
N SER A 17 42.97 9.25 2.78
CA SER A 17 42.15 8.13 2.35
C SER A 17 40.77 8.70 2.08
N SER A 18 40.42 8.85 0.80
CA SER A 18 39.03 9.02 0.43
C SER A 18 38.40 7.74 0.93
N PHE A 19 37.74 7.80 2.08
CA PHE A 19 37.00 6.68 2.63
C PHE A 19 36.13 6.21 1.47
N ALA A 20 36.47 5.06 0.89
CA ALA A 20 35.59 4.38 -0.03
C ALA A 20 34.28 4.26 0.73
N GLN A 21 33.29 5.04 0.33
CA GLN A 21 31.99 5.01 0.99
C GLN A 21 31.52 3.57 0.85
N THR A 22 31.37 2.87 1.98
CA THR A 22 31.01 1.46 1.95
C THR A 22 29.69 1.33 1.20
N ALA A 23 29.77 0.74 0.01
CA ALA A 23 28.63 0.53 -0.86
C ALA A 23 27.87 -0.71 -0.39
N VAL A 24 26.55 -0.62 -0.48
CA VAL A 24 25.58 -1.62 -0.03
C VAL A 24 24.71 -1.94 -1.22
N THR A 25 24.77 -3.17 -1.71
CA THR A 25 23.89 -3.59 -2.79
C THR A 25 22.74 -4.41 -2.20
N THR A 26 21.50 -3.99 -2.47
CA THR A 26 20.31 -4.74 -2.06
C THR A 26 20.09 -5.94 -2.97
N VAL A 27 19.25 -6.89 -2.52
CA VAL A 27 18.83 -8.04 -3.33
C VAL A 27 18.17 -7.61 -4.65
N ALA A 28 17.56 -6.41 -4.67
CA ALA A 28 16.98 -5.79 -5.85
C ALA A 28 18.03 -5.16 -6.80
N GLY A 29 19.33 -5.35 -6.56
CA GLY A 29 20.42 -4.82 -7.39
C GLY A 29 20.70 -3.33 -7.20
N GLN A 30 20.07 -2.69 -6.20
CA GLN A 30 20.25 -1.26 -5.96
C GLN A 30 21.40 -1.00 -5.00
N THR A 31 22.31 -0.12 -5.39
CA THR A 31 23.48 0.24 -4.58
C THR A 31 23.24 1.55 -3.82
N PHE A 32 23.42 1.51 -2.51
CA PHE A 32 23.40 2.65 -1.60
C PHE A 32 24.75 2.83 -0.93
N HIS A 33 25.07 4.05 -0.53
CA HIS A 33 26.30 4.38 0.16
C HIS A 33 26.00 4.90 1.56
N LEU A 34 26.90 4.63 2.50
CA LEU A 34 26.86 5.32 3.79
C LEU A 34 26.94 6.83 3.56
N GLY A 35 25.99 7.55 4.15
CA GLY A 35 25.80 8.98 3.96
C GLY A 35 24.62 9.33 3.05
N ASP A 36 24.08 8.37 2.28
CA ASP A 36 22.95 8.61 1.41
C ASP A 36 21.70 9.03 2.18
N SER A 37 20.89 9.87 1.55
CA SER A 37 19.58 10.25 2.05
C SER A 37 18.53 9.35 1.41
N LEU A 38 17.92 8.48 2.21
CA LEU A 38 16.87 7.57 1.77
C LEU A 38 15.50 8.16 2.08
N THR A 39 14.55 7.96 1.19
CA THR A 39 13.15 8.37 1.39
C THR A 39 12.36 7.23 1.99
N ILE A 40 11.80 7.45 3.18
CA ILE A 40 10.88 6.51 3.84
C ILE A 40 9.54 6.58 3.12
N GLY A 41 9.01 5.44 2.70
CA GLY A 41 7.73 5.31 2.00
C GLY A 41 6.55 5.17 2.95
N LEU A 42 5.53 4.46 2.50
CA LEU A 42 4.41 4.00 3.32
C LEU A 42 4.69 2.60 3.87
N PRO A 43 3.99 2.18 4.94
CA PRO A 43 3.93 0.78 5.34
C PRO A 43 3.49 -0.10 4.17
N HIS A 44 4.04 -1.32 4.09
CA HIS A 44 3.70 -2.27 3.03
C HIS A 44 2.18 -2.50 2.91
N ILE A 45 1.50 -2.62 4.05
CA ILE A 45 0.05 -2.77 4.12
C ILE A 45 -0.58 -1.42 4.50
N PRO A 46 -1.62 -0.96 3.79
CA PRO A 46 -2.45 0.18 4.16
C PRO A 46 -2.82 0.24 5.63
N ARG A 47 -2.63 1.39 6.27
CA ARG A 47 -2.92 1.60 7.71
C ARG A 47 -2.17 0.63 8.65
N GLY A 48 -1.27 -0.17 8.10
CA GLY A 48 -0.40 -1.06 8.85
C GLY A 48 0.78 -0.32 9.45
N ARG A 49 1.60 -1.07 10.19
CA ARG A 49 2.90 -0.59 10.66
C ARG A 49 3.98 -1.00 9.66
N TYR A 50 5.06 -0.23 9.63
CA TYR A 50 6.27 -0.64 8.94
C TYR A 50 6.73 -2.00 9.48
N ARG A 51 7.06 -2.91 8.58
CA ARG A 51 7.52 -4.27 8.93
C ARG A 51 9.03 -4.36 8.98
N THR A 52 9.74 -3.46 8.29
CA THR A 52 11.19 -3.52 8.09
C THR A 52 11.92 -2.30 8.63
N ILE A 53 11.16 -1.30 9.09
CA ILE A 53 11.66 -0.07 9.70
C ILE A 53 11.06 0.04 11.09
N HIS A 54 11.90 0.17 12.11
CA HIS A 54 11.44 0.37 13.49
C HIS A 54 12.38 1.28 14.27
N PRO A 55 11.89 2.00 15.30
CA PRO A 55 12.77 2.77 16.17
C PRO A 55 13.79 1.86 16.88
N SER A 56 15.00 2.38 17.13
CA SER A 56 16.00 1.72 17.96
C SER A 56 15.64 1.72 19.45
N SER A 57 14.82 2.69 19.87
CA SER A 57 14.30 2.75 21.24
C SER A 57 13.10 1.82 21.41
N TRP A 58 12.93 1.30 22.63
CA TRP A 58 11.80 0.45 23.01
C TRP A 58 10.47 1.21 23.07
N GLU A 59 10.50 2.54 22.95
CA GLU A 59 9.32 3.39 22.80
C GLU A 59 8.84 3.38 21.36
N TYR A 60 7.65 2.83 21.12
CA TYR A 60 7.04 2.89 19.81
C TYR A 60 6.72 4.34 19.44
N ARG A 61 7.31 4.82 18.32
CA ARG A 61 7.05 6.12 17.74
C ARG A 61 6.56 5.96 16.32
N GLU A 62 5.59 6.79 15.93
CA GLU A 62 5.08 6.82 14.56
C GLU A 62 6.17 7.28 13.60
N ILE A 63 6.47 6.44 12.60
CA ILE A 63 7.50 6.74 11.60
C ILE A 63 6.85 7.57 10.49
N PRO A 64 7.31 8.80 10.24
CA PRO A 64 6.68 9.69 9.27
C PRO A 64 6.94 9.22 7.84
N ALA A 65 5.87 9.05 7.06
CA ALA A 65 5.96 8.70 5.64
C ALA A 65 6.48 9.87 4.79
N PHE A 66 7.09 9.53 3.64
CA PHE A 66 7.65 10.47 2.65
C PHE A 66 8.67 11.46 3.22
N THR A 67 9.40 11.02 4.24
CA THR A 67 10.46 11.81 4.85
C THR A 67 11.83 11.25 4.49
N LYS A 68 12.83 12.12 4.51
CA LYS A 68 14.20 11.73 4.27
C LYS A 68 14.91 11.44 5.58
N GLY A 69 15.70 10.38 5.60
CA GLY A 69 16.71 10.21 6.64
C GLY A 69 18.00 9.64 6.08
N LYS A 70 19.07 9.83 6.86
CA LYS A 70 20.44 9.62 6.41
C LYS A 70 20.94 8.26 6.86
N LEU A 71 21.35 7.42 5.91
CA LEU A 71 21.98 6.13 6.17
C LEU A 71 23.35 6.38 6.82
N LYS A 72 23.51 6.08 8.11
CA LYS A 72 24.73 6.46 8.84
C LYS A 72 25.72 5.33 9.03
N TRP A 73 25.23 4.16 9.42
CA TRP A 73 26.09 3.03 9.78
C TRP A 73 25.32 1.73 9.69
N HIS A 74 26.04 0.63 9.80
CA HIS A 74 25.49 -0.72 9.66
C HIS A 74 26.17 -1.70 10.60
N ILE A 75 25.48 -2.78 10.96
CA ILE A 75 26.02 -3.92 11.72
C ILE A 75 25.86 -5.16 10.86
N PRO A 76 26.97 -5.84 10.50
CA PRO A 76 26.88 -7.19 9.92
C PRO A 76 26.22 -8.12 10.94
N SER A 77 25.14 -8.78 10.57
CA SER A 77 24.48 -9.79 11.43
C SER A 77 24.82 -11.18 10.91
N PRO A 78 25.90 -11.83 11.40
CA PRO A 78 26.23 -13.17 10.95
C PRO A 78 25.22 -14.18 11.53
N LYS A 79 24.68 -15.07 10.68
CA LYS A 79 23.83 -16.20 11.10
C LYS A 79 24.68 -17.45 11.18
N ARG A 80 24.36 -18.37 12.09
CA ARG A 80 24.91 -19.73 12.04
C ARG A 80 24.05 -20.60 11.13
N ASN A 81 24.68 -21.29 10.18
CA ASN A 81 23.99 -22.33 9.40
C ASN A 81 23.69 -23.56 10.29
N ILE A 82 23.02 -24.58 9.74
CA ILE A 82 22.71 -25.85 10.44
C ILE A 82 23.96 -26.62 10.93
N PHE A 83 25.15 -26.23 10.46
CA PHE A 83 26.45 -26.79 10.85
C PHE A 83 27.24 -25.87 11.80
N GLY A 84 26.63 -24.77 12.27
CA GLY A 84 27.27 -23.83 13.19
C GLY A 84 28.21 -22.81 12.54
N ASN A 85 28.44 -22.87 11.23
CA ASN A 85 29.30 -21.92 10.52
C ASN A 85 28.62 -20.56 10.38
N LEU A 86 29.36 -19.49 10.65
CA LEU A 86 28.91 -18.12 10.39
C LEU A 86 28.78 -17.94 8.87
N ILE A 87 27.56 -17.74 8.41
CA ILE A 87 27.24 -17.32 7.05
C ILE A 87 26.88 -15.83 7.07
N PRO A 88 27.27 -15.05 6.04
CA PRO A 88 26.81 -13.67 5.89
C PRO A 88 25.29 -13.66 5.85
N GLN A 89 24.66 -12.91 6.76
CA GLN A 89 23.22 -12.61 6.70
C GLN A 89 23.02 -11.09 6.73
N ASP A 90 21.77 -10.70 6.46
CA ASP A 90 21.26 -9.34 6.29
C ASP A 90 21.96 -8.34 7.22
N THR A 91 22.69 -7.42 6.61
CA THR A 91 23.30 -6.32 7.34
C THR A 91 22.18 -5.41 7.85
N VAL A 92 22.17 -5.11 9.13
CA VAL A 92 21.19 -4.19 9.74
C VAL A 92 21.70 -2.77 9.58
N TYR A 93 20.86 -1.89 9.04
CA TYR A 93 21.20 -0.50 8.76
C TYR A 93 20.54 0.46 9.73
N PHE A 94 21.21 1.58 9.99
CA PHE A 94 20.73 2.61 10.90
C PHE A 94 20.59 3.93 10.17
N LEU A 95 19.37 4.45 10.22
CA LEU A 95 18.92 5.59 9.47
C LEU A 95 18.61 6.71 10.46
N ASN A 96 19.38 7.79 10.41
CA ASN A 96 19.17 8.95 11.29
C ASN A 96 18.10 9.86 10.67
N HIS A 97 17.03 10.09 11.41
CA HIS A 97 15.89 10.85 10.94
C HIS A 97 15.78 12.19 11.70
N PRO A 98 15.52 13.34 11.04
CA PRO A 98 15.49 14.65 11.68
C PRO A 98 14.51 14.78 12.86
N LYS A 99 13.35 14.09 12.81
CA LYS A 99 12.38 14.07 13.93
C LYS A 99 12.84 13.19 15.11
N PHE A 100 13.84 12.35 14.91
CA PHE A 100 14.40 11.44 15.92
C PHE A 100 15.91 11.68 16.06
N PRO A 101 16.36 12.90 16.42
CA PRO A 101 17.78 13.26 16.34
C PRO A 101 18.68 12.47 17.31
N LYS A 102 18.10 11.93 18.38
CA LYS A 102 18.79 11.13 19.41
C LYS A 102 18.67 9.63 19.19
N ASP A 103 17.77 9.20 18.31
CA ASP A 103 17.51 7.80 18.01
C ASP A 103 17.87 7.50 16.55
N SER A 104 17.99 6.22 16.21
CA SER A 104 18.08 5.80 14.80
C SER A 104 16.92 4.89 14.48
N LEU A 105 16.46 4.95 13.24
CA LEU A 105 15.57 3.94 12.72
C LEU A 105 16.43 2.75 12.28
N ILE A 106 16.11 1.58 12.82
CA ILE A 106 16.68 0.31 12.37
C ILE A 106 15.96 -0.07 11.08
N VAL A 107 16.73 -0.44 10.06
CA VAL A 107 16.23 -0.73 8.71
C VAL A 107 16.85 -2.03 8.19
N TYR A 108 16.00 -2.99 7.86
CA TYR A 108 16.39 -4.15 7.05
C TYR A 108 16.36 -3.75 5.57
N LEU A 109 17.42 -3.07 5.11
CA LEU A 109 17.38 -2.28 3.86
C LEU A 109 16.96 -3.08 2.62
N GLY A 110 17.44 -4.32 2.47
CA GLY A 110 17.04 -5.19 1.37
C GLY A 110 15.53 -5.47 1.36
N GLU A 111 14.99 -5.88 2.51
CA GLU A 111 13.55 -6.12 2.66
C GLU A 111 12.73 -4.82 2.57
N ALA A 112 13.26 -3.71 3.06
CA ALA A 112 12.57 -2.42 3.05
C ALA A 112 12.39 -1.90 1.63
N VAL A 113 13.40 -2.06 0.78
CA VAL A 113 13.27 -1.79 -0.66
C VAL A 113 12.31 -2.78 -1.30
N GLN A 114 12.43 -4.08 -1.01
CA GLN A 114 11.57 -5.11 -1.58
C GLN A 114 10.08 -4.91 -1.24
N LYS A 115 9.75 -4.42 -0.04
CA LYS A 115 8.37 -4.17 0.42
C LYS A 115 7.86 -2.76 0.07
N GLY A 116 8.69 -1.94 -0.56
CA GLY A 116 8.40 -0.56 -0.90
C GLY A 116 8.46 0.41 0.28
N GLU A 117 8.90 -0.01 1.47
CA GLU A 117 9.00 0.85 2.66
C GLU A 117 10.15 1.88 2.57
N ILE A 118 11.13 1.63 1.69
CA ILE A 118 12.08 2.64 1.21
C ILE A 118 11.79 2.91 -0.27
N VAL A 119 11.55 4.18 -0.58
CA VAL A 119 11.19 4.61 -1.94
C VAL A 119 12.44 4.74 -2.80
N THR A 120 12.45 4.00 -3.90
CA THR A 120 13.54 3.99 -4.87
C THR A 120 13.10 4.32 -6.29
N ALA A 121 11.79 4.40 -6.53
CA ALA A 121 11.17 4.84 -7.78
C ALA A 121 10.44 6.17 -7.59
N PRO A 122 10.06 6.86 -8.69
CA PRO A 122 9.26 8.08 -8.61
C PRO A 122 7.94 7.87 -7.85
N VAL A 123 7.59 8.85 -7.01
CA VAL A 123 6.32 8.90 -6.28
C VAL A 123 5.23 9.58 -7.12
N GLU A 124 5.63 10.42 -8.06
CA GLU A 124 4.72 11.20 -8.88
C GLU A 124 4.32 10.42 -10.14
N HIS A 125 3.03 10.15 -10.27
CA HIS A 125 2.38 9.76 -11.50
C HIS A 125 0.96 10.35 -11.51
N THR A 126 0.42 10.60 -12.69
CA THR A 126 -0.97 11.04 -12.82
C THR A 126 -1.86 9.80 -12.90
N PRO A 127 -2.76 9.57 -11.92
CA PRO A 127 -3.69 8.46 -11.98
C PRO A 127 -4.69 8.63 -13.15
N LEU A 128 -5.32 7.54 -13.58
CA LEU A 128 -6.32 7.53 -14.65
C LEU A 128 -7.51 8.47 -14.35
N TYR A 129 -7.89 8.57 -13.07
CA TYR A 129 -8.92 9.46 -12.55
C TYR A 129 -8.37 10.22 -11.31
N PRO A 130 -7.69 11.36 -11.49
CA PRO A 130 -7.07 12.11 -10.40
C PRO A 130 -8.05 12.64 -9.34
N GLU A 131 -9.30 12.85 -9.71
CA GLU A 131 -10.38 13.33 -8.84
C GLU A 131 -10.99 12.23 -7.94
N ALA A 132 -10.64 10.97 -8.22
CA ALA A 132 -11.24 9.83 -7.57
C ALA A 132 -10.88 9.76 -6.07
N VAL A 133 -11.85 9.37 -5.26
CA VAL A 133 -11.68 9.17 -3.81
C VAL A 133 -11.74 7.71 -3.44
N GLU A 134 -10.91 7.31 -2.48
CA GLU A 134 -10.93 5.94 -1.97
C GLU A 134 -12.25 5.67 -1.28
N LEU A 135 -12.96 4.62 -1.69
CA LEU A 135 -14.14 4.15 -0.97
C LEU A 135 -13.68 3.36 0.25
N LEU A 136 -13.87 3.91 1.44
CA LEU A 136 -13.41 3.32 2.70
C LEU A 136 -14.53 2.49 3.36
N PRO A 137 -14.20 1.59 4.31
CA PRO A 137 -15.21 0.80 5.01
C PRO A 137 -16.32 1.62 5.71
N GLU A 138 -16.02 2.84 6.14
CA GLU A 138 -17.00 3.78 6.70
C GLU A 138 -18.02 4.29 5.66
N ASP A 139 -17.68 4.25 4.38
CA ASP A 139 -18.53 4.70 3.28
C ASP A 139 -19.45 3.61 2.73
N TYR A 140 -19.17 2.33 3.01
CA TYR A 140 -19.88 1.20 2.39
C TYR A 140 -21.37 1.16 2.71
N VAL A 141 -21.75 1.37 3.97
CA VAL A 141 -23.16 1.41 4.39
C VAL A 141 -23.85 2.68 3.86
N PRO A 142 -23.28 3.90 4.03
CA PRO A 142 -23.82 5.10 3.41
C PRO A 142 -24.07 4.96 1.90
N ALA A 143 -23.11 4.38 1.17
CA ALA A 143 -23.19 4.13 -0.26
C ALA A 143 -24.39 3.23 -0.62
N LEU A 144 -24.57 2.12 0.09
CA LEU A 144 -25.68 1.19 -0.14
C LEU A 144 -27.05 1.82 0.10
N ILE A 145 -27.20 2.59 1.19
CA ILE A 145 -28.45 3.30 1.48
C ILE A 145 -28.72 4.35 0.42
N LYS A 146 -27.70 5.17 0.08
CA LYS A 146 -27.83 6.24 -0.90
C LYS A 146 -28.21 5.71 -2.28
N ALA A 147 -27.64 4.57 -2.67
CA ALA A 147 -27.95 3.89 -3.93
C ALA A 147 -29.26 3.08 -3.89
N GLY A 148 -29.94 2.96 -2.75
CA GLY A 148 -31.22 2.25 -2.65
C GLY A 148 -31.13 0.72 -2.52
N TYR A 149 -29.97 0.17 -2.17
CA TYR A 149 -29.79 -1.27 -1.93
C TYR A 149 -30.23 -1.71 -0.52
N THR A 150 -30.30 -0.78 0.42
CA THR A 150 -30.78 -1.04 1.79
C THR A 150 -31.35 0.24 2.39
N THR A 151 -31.82 0.16 3.63
CA THR A 151 -32.34 1.30 4.40
C THR A 151 -31.68 1.34 5.79
N TYR A 152 -32.13 2.24 6.65
CA TYR A 152 -31.64 2.43 8.01
C TYR A 152 -32.08 1.30 8.97
N THR A 153 -31.74 0.06 8.63
CA THR A 153 -31.97 -1.12 9.48
C THR A 153 -30.99 -1.12 10.66
N ASP A 154 -31.33 -1.87 11.71
CA ASP A 154 -30.41 -2.05 12.84
C ASP A 154 -29.08 -2.69 12.40
N VAL A 155 -29.11 -3.61 11.44
CA VAL A 155 -27.89 -4.20 10.86
C VAL A 155 -27.03 -3.13 10.21
N ALA A 156 -27.62 -2.25 9.40
CA ALA A 156 -26.89 -1.16 8.75
C ALA A 156 -26.27 -0.18 9.77
N ILE A 157 -27.02 0.18 10.81
CA ILE A 157 -26.54 1.08 11.88
C ILE A 157 -25.34 0.44 12.61
N LYS A 158 -25.44 -0.85 12.96
CA LYS A 158 -24.36 -1.58 13.64
C LYS A 158 -23.13 -1.75 12.75
N ALA A 159 -23.32 -2.12 11.49
CA ALA A 159 -22.26 -2.27 10.50
C ALA A 159 -21.48 -0.95 10.30
N TYR A 160 -22.19 0.17 10.19
CA TYR A 160 -21.59 1.51 10.11
C TYR A 160 -20.83 1.86 11.39
N ALA A 161 -21.41 1.63 12.57
CA ALA A 161 -20.75 1.90 13.83
C ALA A 161 -19.46 1.06 14.02
N GLN A 162 -19.46 -0.19 13.57
CA GLN A 162 -18.29 -1.06 13.57
C GLN A 162 -17.22 -0.60 12.56
N SER A 163 -17.60 -0.04 11.41
CA SER A 163 -16.64 0.41 10.38
C SER A 163 -15.92 1.72 10.72
N LEU A 164 -16.46 2.56 11.61
CA LEU A 164 -15.83 3.81 12.09
C LEU A 164 -14.54 3.60 12.94
N GLY A 165 -14.08 2.37 13.13
CA GLY A 165 -12.67 2.13 13.49
C GLY A 165 -12.26 2.41 14.94
N ASN A 166 -13.19 2.64 15.88
CA ASN A 166 -12.87 2.57 17.30
C ASN A 166 -12.81 1.09 17.75
N SER A 167 -11.80 0.39 17.27
CA SER A 167 -11.60 -1.08 17.33
C SER A 167 -11.52 -1.72 18.73
N GLY A 168 -11.85 -0.97 19.79
CA GLY A 168 -12.07 -1.49 21.14
C GLY A 168 -13.37 -1.00 21.79
N SER A 169 -13.75 0.28 21.61
CA SER A 169 -14.95 0.85 22.23
C SER A 169 -16.20 0.73 21.36
N SER A 170 -16.16 0.97 20.05
CA SER A 170 -17.38 0.85 19.22
C SER A 170 -17.83 -0.60 19.08
N HIS A 171 -16.89 -1.54 18.97
CA HIS A 171 -17.20 -2.97 18.86
C HIS A 171 -17.83 -3.53 20.16
N THR A 172 -17.34 -3.11 21.32
CA THR A 172 -17.91 -3.53 22.63
C THR A 172 -19.24 -2.83 22.91
N THR A 173 -19.39 -1.56 22.52
CA THR A 173 -20.64 -0.81 22.65
C THR A 173 -21.75 -1.35 21.75
N VAL A 174 -21.44 -1.73 20.50
CA VAL A 174 -22.44 -2.26 19.55
C VAL A 174 -22.87 -3.68 19.90
N ASN A 175 -21.97 -4.50 20.44
CA ASN A 175 -22.27 -5.88 20.83
C ASN A 175 -22.99 -5.97 22.19
N ASN A 176 -23.00 -4.90 22.99
CA ASN A 176 -23.82 -4.81 24.20
C ASN A 176 -25.22 -4.24 23.86
N PRO A 177 -26.30 -5.03 23.98
CA PRO A 177 -27.64 -4.58 23.59
C PRO A 177 -28.13 -3.32 24.32
N PHE A 178 -27.77 -3.15 25.59
CA PHE A 178 -28.18 -1.99 26.39
C PHE A 178 -27.44 -0.72 25.97
N GLU A 179 -26.14 -0.82 25.74
CA GLU A 179 -25.34 0.32 25.27
C GLU A 179 -25.69 0.70 23.84
N TYR A 180 -25.90 -0.29 22.96
CA TYR A 180 -26.42 -0.04 21.62
C TYR A 180 -27.75 0.71 21.67
N GLN A 181 -28.71 0.25 22.49
CA GLN A 181 -30.02 0.90 22.57
C GLN A 181 -29.92 2.35 23.04
N ARG A 182 -28.99 2.67 23.95
CA ARG A 182 -28.73 4.05 24.42
C ARG A 182 -28.15 4.94 23.31
N GLN A 183 -27.29 4.39 22.46
CA GLN A 183 -26.58 5.16 21.42
C GLN A 183 -27.26 5.12 20.05
N ARG A 184 -28.26 4.25 19.85
CA ARG A 184 -28.91 3.98 18.57
C ARG A 184 -29.35 5.25 17.85
N ALA A 185 -30.01 6.17 18.55
CA ALA A 185 -30.48 7.42 17.96
C ALA A 185 -29.31 8.29 17.44
N ILE A 186 -28.23 8.39 18.21
CA ILE A 186 -27.03 9.16 17.83
C ILE A 186 -26.35 8.51 16.61
N LEU A 187 -26.23 7.19 16.61
CA LEU A 187 -25.64 6.44 15.49
C LEU A 187 -26.46 6.57 14.21
N LEU A 188 -27.80 6.53 14.33
CA LEU A 188 -28.71 6.74 13.21
C LEU A 188 -28.56 8.12 12.59
N GLU A 189 -28.50 9.19 13.40
CA GLU A 189 -28.29 10.54 12.87
C GLU A 189 -26.94 10.68 12.19
N LYS A 190 -25.87 10.14 12.77
CA LYS A 190 -24.54 10.11 12.11
C LYS A 190 -24.57 9.36 10.78
N LEU A 191 -25.32 8.27 10.69
CA LEU A 191 -25.46 7.52 9.44
C LEU A 191 -26.25 8.33 8.40
N LYS A 192 -27.34 8.98 8.79
CA LYS A 192 -28.11 9.87 7.88
C LYS A 192 -27.24 10.99 7.32
N GLU A 193 -26.45 11.65 8.17
CA GLU A 193 -25.51 12.68 7.71
C GLU A 193 -24.47 12.14 6.72
N ALA A 194 -23.94 10.94 6.97
CA ALA A 194 -23.00 10.30 6.05
C ALA A 194 -23.67 9.94 4.70
N VAL A 195 -24.90 9.43 4.73
CA VAL A 195 -25.71 9.15 3.52
C VAL A 195 -26.00 10.44 2.75
N GLU A 196 -26.30 11.54 3.43
CA GLU A 196 -26.57 12.82 2.79
C GLU A 196 -25.33 13.33 2.04
N LYS A 197 -24.15 13.26 2.69
CA LYS A 197 -22.86 13.68 2.14
C LYS A 197 -22.32 12.76 1.04
N PHE A 198 -22.76 11.51 0.99
CA PHE A 198 -22.30 10.55 -0.02
C PHE A 198 -22.80 10.94 -1.42
N ASP A 199 -21.88 11.04 -2.39
CA ASP A 199 -22.15 11.49 -3.76
C ASP A 199 -22.02 10.33 -4.74
N LEU A 200 -23.16 9.82 -5.24
CA LEU A 200 -23.20 8.72 -6.21
C LEU A 200 -22.57 9.07 -7.56
N ASN A 201 -22.49 10.36 -7.93
CA ASN A 201 -21.95 10.79 -9.22
C ASN A 201 -20.42 10.86 -9.21
N ARG A 202 -19.81 10.84 -8.02
CA ARG A 202 -18.38 10.90 -7.84
C ARG A 202 -17.72 9.61 -8.33
N VAL A 203 -16.52 9.75 -8.89
CA VAL A 203 -15.65 8.61 -9.18
C VAL A 203 -15.01 8.16 -7.87
N TYR A 204 -15.19 6.89 -7.54
CA TYR A 204 -14.51 6.25 -6.42
C TYR A 204 -13.43 5.31 -6.95
N TYR A 205 -12.48 4.99 -6.09
CA TYR A 205 -11.62 3.85 -6.30
C TYR A 205 -11.58 2.94 -5.09
N ALA A 206 -11.33 1.66 -5.33
CA ALA A 206 -11.00 0.70 -4.29
C ALA A 206 -9.68 0.00 -4.63
N ARG A 207 -8.94 -0.38 -3.59
CA ARG A 207 -7.72 -1.15 -3.77
C ARG A 207 -8.08 -2.62 -3.98
N HIS A 208 -7.40 -3.27 -4.92
CA HIS A 208 -7.64 -4.66 -5.27
C HIS A 208 -6.30 -5.37 -5.49
N GLN A 209 -6.22 -6.64 -5.12
CA GLN A 209 -5.11 -7.50 -5.51
C GLN A 209 -5.55 -8.29 -6.73
N LEU A 210 -4.75 -8.24 -7.79
CA LEU A 210 -5.10 -8.79 -9.09
C LEU A 210 -3.95 -9.65 -9.60
N THR A 211 -4.27 -10.77 -10.23
CA THR A 211 -3.28 -11.64 -10.87
C THR A 211 -3.43 -11.48 -12.39
N THR A 212 -2.34 -11.20 -13.08
CA THR A 212 -2.27 -11.07 -14.54
C THR A 212 -1.47 -12.22 -15.14
N ASP A 213 -1.63 -12.45 -16.44
CA ASP A 213 -0.69 -13.26 -17.21
C ASP A 213 0.69 -12.58 -17.29
N GLY A 214 1.67 -13.30 -17.84
CA GLY A 214 3.00 -12.80 -18.14
C GLY A 214 2.98 -11.62 -19.12
N TYR A 215 4.06 -10.86 -19.14
CA TYR A 215 4.16 -9.66 -19.98
C TYR A 215 4.03 -9.99 -21.48
N ASP A 216 3.08 -9.35 -22.15
CA ASP A 216 2.92 -9.43 -23.61
C ASP A 216 3.76 -8.35 -24.28
N PHE A 217 4.90 -8.75 -24.84
CA PHE A 217 5.80 -7.85 -25.57
C PHE A 217 5.19 -7.27 -26.85
N THR A 218 4.22 -7.96 -27.47
CA THR A 218 3.56 -7.48 -28.71
C THR A 218 2.60 -6.33 -28.39
N ARG A 219 1.85 -6.46 -27.30
CA ARG A 219 0.86 -5.46 -26.87
C ARG A 219 1.38 -4.49 -25.81
N SER A 220 2.61 -4.69 -25.32
CA SER A 220 3.28 -3.86 -24.32
C SER A 220 2.49 -3.71 -23.01
N GLY A 221 2.24 -4.83 -22.32
CA GLY A 221 1.47 -4.80 -21.09
C GLY A 221 1.12 -6.18 -20.56
N TYR A 222 0.26 -6.19 -19.53
CA TYR A 222 -0.19 -7.41 -18.88
C TYR A 222 -1.63 -7.73 -19.30
N PRO A 223 -1.87 -8.89 -19.94
CA PRO A 223 -3.21 -9.42 -20.14
C PRO A 223 -3.86 -9.78 -18.79
N TRP A 224 -5.16 -9.60 -18.70
CA TRP A 224 -5.95 -10.07 -17.58
C TRP A 224 -7.07 -10.99 -18.06
N ALA A 225 -7.23 -12.11 -17.36
CA ALA A 225 -8.25 -13.12 -17.64
C ALA A 225 -9.11 -13.38 -16.40
N GLU A 226 -10.41 -13.62 -16.63
CA GLU A 226 -11.39 -13.90 -15.56
C GLU A 226 -11.06 -15.16 -14.73
N LEU A 227 -10.24 -16.06 -15.28
CA LEU A 227 -9.75 -17.26 -14.60
C LEU A 227 -8.97 -16.94 -13.32
N TYR A 228 -8.38 -15.74 -13.23
CA TYR A 228 -7.62 -15.29 -12.07
C TYR A 228 -8.48 -14.69 -10.95
N GLY A 229 -9.80 -14.65 -11.12
CA GLY A 229 -10.75 -14.06 -10.18
C GLY A 229 -11.44 -12.82 -10.75
N PRO A 230 -12.20 -12.06 -9.93
CA PRO A 230 -12.91 -10.88 -10.40
C PRO A 230 -11.97 -9.70 -10.66
N ALA A 231 -12.28 -8.89 -11.69
CA ALA A 231 -11.55 -7.65 -12.01
C ALA A 231 -11.71 -6.56 -10.93
N VAL A 232 -12.80 -6.67 -10.17
CA VAL A 232 -13.21 -5.69 -9.16
C VAL A 232 -13.19 -6.33 -7.78
N PRO A 233 -12.87 -5.55 -6.72
CA PRO A 233 -12.74 -6.10 -5.39
C PRO A 233 -14.10 -6.44 -4.78
N PHE A 234 -14.09 -7.42 -3.88
CA PHE A 234 -15.18 -7.63 -2.93
C PHE A 234 -14.94 -6.75 -1.70
N LEU A 235 -15.87 -5.84 -1.42
CA LEU A 235 -15.71 -4.87 -0.34
C LEU A 235 -16.54 -5.30 0.87
N SER A 236 -16.01 -5.11 2.07
CA SER A 236 -16.70 -5.52 3.28
C SER A 236 -16.33 -4.66 4.47
N THR A 237 -17.31 -4.35 5.31
CA THR A 237 -17.04 -3.80 6.64
C THR A 237 -16.34 -4.86 7.52
N SER A 238 -15.84 -4.43 8.67
CA SER A 238 -15.34 -5.33 9.72
C SER A 238 -16.42 -5.58 10.78
N GLY A 239 -16.27 -6.65 11.57
CA GLY A 239 -17.14 -6.96 12.70
C GLY A 239 -18.20 -8.03 12.42
N ASP A 240 -19.03 -8.30 13.43
CA ASP A 240 -20.03 -9.37 13.40
C ASP A 240 -21.24 -9.02 12.51
N ASP A 241 -21.60 -7.73 12.44
CA ASP A 241 -22.69 -7.24 11.60
C ASP A 241 -22.20 -6.82 10.22
N ARG A 242 -21.27 -7.62 9.69
CA ARG A 242 -20.60 -7.37 8.43
C ARG A 242 -21.58 -7.18 7.28
N VAL A 243 -21.38 -6.08 6.55
CA VAL A 243 -22.06 -5.77 5.30
C VAL A 243 -21.03 -5.82 4.19
N SER A 244 -21.36 -6.53 3.11
CA SER A 244 -20.46 -6.72 1.98
C SER A 244 -21.07 -6.23 0.67
N LEU A 245 -20.25 -5.62 -0.17
CA LEU A 245 -20.61 -5.18 -1.52
C LEU A 245 -19.92 -6.10 -2.51
N TYR A 246 -20.72 -6.84 -3.26
CA TYR A 246 -20.29 -7.55 -4.45
C TYR A 246 -20.49 -6.63 -5.65
N LEU A 247 -19.40 -6.02 -6.11
CA LEU A 247 -19.43 -5.07 -7.23
C LEU A 247 -19.69 -5.81 -8.54
N ALA A 248 -20.83 -5.53 -9.18
CA ALA A 248 -21.26 -6.12 -10.43
C ALA A 248 -21.09 -5.13 -11.58
N THR A 249 -20.43 -5.59 -12.64
CA THR A 249 -20.12 -4.79 -13.85
C THR A 249 -20.30 -5.64 -15.10
N GLN A 250 -20.64 -5.00 -16.22
CA GLN A 250 -20.58 -5.63 -17.54
C GLN A 250 -19.29 -5.25 -18.29
N GLN A 251 -18.71 -4.08 -17.98
CA GLN A 251 -17.47 -3.62 -18.56
C GLN A 251 -16.27 -4.43 -18.08
N ARG A 252 -15.23 -4.51 -18.91
CA ARG A 252 -14.01 -5.28 -18.62
C ARG A 252 -12.76 -4.48 -18.96
N VAL A 253 -11.65 -4.82 -18.29
CA VAL A 253 -10.29 -4.36 -18.66
C VAL A 253 -9.49 -5.62 -19.01
N PRO A 254 -9.51 -6.08 -20.27
CA PRO A 254 -8.84 -7.32 -20.65
C PRO A 254 -7.31 -7.16 -20.75
N PHE A 255 -6.81 -5.92 -20.81
CA PHE A 255 -5.40 -5.64 -21.00
C PHE A 255 -4.99 -4.34 -20.31
N ILE A 256 -3.81 -4.34 -19.70
CA ILE A 256 -3.28 -3.21 -18.93
C ILE A 256 -1.95 -2.80 -19.56
N SER A 257 -1.90 -1.60 -20.13
CA SER A 257 -0.72 -1.10 -20.85
C SER A 257 0.38 -0.76 -19.86
N VAL A 258 1.55 -1.37 -20.00
CA VAL A 258 2.72 -1.16 -19.13
C VAL A 258 3.98 -1.05 -20.00
N PRO A 259 4.75 0.05 -19.94
CA PRO A 259 6.02 0.15 -20.66
C PRO A 259 7.00 -0.96 -20.27
N ALA A 260 7.72 -1.53 -21.24
CA ALA A 260 8.61 -2.67 -21.02
C ALA A 260 9.68 -2.42 -19.96
N GLU A 261 10.27 -1.21 -19.92
CA GLU A 261 11.26 -0.84 -18.89
C GLU A 261 10.69 -0.88 -17.47
N ARG A 262 9.41 -0.52 -17.30
CA ARG A 262 8.73 -0.59 -16.00
C ARG A 262 8.42 -2.01 -15.61
N ALA A 263 7.94 -2.82 -16.56
CA ALA A 263 7.68 -4.25 -16.36
C ALA A 263 8.96 -4.98 -15.95
N GLU A 264 10.06 -4.79 -16.70
CA GLU A 264 11.36 -5.38 -16.38
C GLU A 264 11.87 -4.97 -15.00
N SER A 265 11.76 -3.69 -14.66
CA SER A 265 12.16 -3.16 -13.35
C SER A 265 11.35 -3.78 -12.21
N TYR A 266 10.03 -3.93 -12.39
CA TYR A 266 9.15 -4.61 -11.46
C TYR A 266 9.55 -6.09 -11.30
N GLU A 267 9.64 -6.83 -12.40
CA GLU A 267 9.89 -8.27 -12.37
C GLU A 267 11.25 -8.64 -11.76
N LYS A 268 12.26 -7.79 -11.96
CA LYS A 268 13.55 -7.93 -11.27
C LYS A 268 13.43 -7.74 -9.76
N ARG A 269 12.66 -6.74 -9.30
CA ARG A 269 12.46 -6.45 -7.87
C ARG A 269 11.62 -7.50 -7.16
N SER A 270 10.54 -7.95 -7.81
CA SER A 270 9.66 -8.99 -7.29
C SER A 270 10.27 -10.39 -7.36
N GLY A 271 11.35 -10.57 -8.15
CA GLY A 271 11.96 -11.87 -8.40
C GLY A 271 11.10 -12.77 -9.29
N THR A 272 10.30 -12.17 -10.18
CA THR A 272 9.36 -12.88 -11.08
C THR A 272 9.74 -12.75 -12.54
N LEU A 273 10.99 -12.41 -12.86
CA LEU A 273 11.45 -12.22 -14.24
C LEU A 273 11.18 -13.48 -15.10
N GLY A 274 10.41 -13.31 -16.16
CA GLY A 274 10.05 -14.38 -17.08
C GLY A 274 8.99 -15.36 -16.54
N HIS A 275 8.31 -15.02 -15.45
CA HIS A 275 7.15 -15.79 -15.00
C HIS A 275 5.95 -15.59 -15.93
N ASN A 276 5.08 -16.60 -16.00
CA ASN A 276 3.87 -16.56 -16.84
C ASN A 276 2.67 -15.91 -16.13
N ALA A 277 2.81 -15.49 -14.87
CA ALA A 277 1.77 -14.81 -14.12
C ALA A 277 2.37 -13.95 -13.01
N HIS A 278 1.67 -12.86 -12.68
CA HIS A 278 2.13 -11.86 -11.72
C HIS A 278 1.02 -11.42 -10.79
N THR A 279 1.31 -11.38 -9.49
CA THR A 279 0.42 -10.77 -8.49
C THR A 279 0.78 -9.31 -8.33
N LEU A 280 -0.19 -8.44 -8.59
CA LEU A 280 -0.07 -6.99 -8.58
C LEU A 280 -1.23 -6.36 -7.80
N TYR A 281 -1.15 -5.06 -7.58
CA TYR A 281 -2.17 -4.30 -6.87
C TYR A 281 -2.76 -3.22 -7.77
N ALA A 282 -4.05 -2.97 -7.65
CA ALA A 282 -4.76 -2.04 -8.51
C ALA A 282 -5.57 -1.02 -7.69
N ARG A 283 -5.62 0.22 -8.18
CA ARG A 283 -6.74 1.12 -7.91
C ARG A 283 -7.79 0.87 -8.98
N VAL A 284 -8.91 0.29 -8.59
CA VAL A 284 -10.05 0.00 -9.47
C VAL A 284 -11.02 1.18 -9.38
N TYR A 285 -11.26 1.87 -10.49
CA TYR A 285 -12.09 3.06 -10.57
C TYR A 285 -13.51 2.75 -11.02
N PHE A 286 -14.51 3.30 -10.32
CA PHE A 286 -15.90 3.06 -10.64
C PHE A 286 -16.82 4.18 -10.13
N ARG A 287 -18.04 4.24 -10.68
CA ARG A 287 -19.18 4.94 -10.08
C ARG A 287 -20.19 3.93 -9.59
N LEU A 288 -20.78 4.17 -8.43
CA LEU A 288 -21.89 3.35 -7.92
C LEU A 288 -23.16 3.71 -8.68
N LEU A 289 -23.92 2.69 -9.09
CA LEU A 289 -25.20 2.89 -9.76
C LEU A 289 -26.35 2.72 -8.76
N PRO A 290 -27.43 3.50 -8.88
CA PRO A 290 -28.64 3.25 -8.12
C PRO A 290 -29.20 1.85 -8.38
N ALA A 291 -29.85 1.26 -7.38
CA ALA A 291 -30.57 0.02 -7.52
C ALA A 291 -31.80 0.22 -8.40
N GLU A 292 -31.92 -0.54 -9.49
CA GLU A 292 -33.13 -0.57 -10.31
C GLU A 292 -34.26 -1.34 -9.60
N SER A 293 -33.90 -2.48 -9.00
CA SER A 293 -34.73 -3.26 -8.10
C SER A 293 -33.81 -4.09 -7.22
N TYR A 294 -34.01 -4.04 -5.90
CA TYR A 294 -33.26 -4.88 -4.98
C TYR A 294 -34.20 -5.47 -3.93
N THR A 295 -34.07 -6.77 -3.70
CA THR A 295 -34.75 -7.47 -2.62
C THR A 295 -33.69 -8.07 -1.73
N GLU A 296 -33.65 -7.60 -0.48
CA GLU A 296 -32.70 -8.08 0.51
C GLU A 296 -33.06 -9.52 0.91
N ASP A 297 -32.09 -10.43 0.76
CA ASP A 297 -32.23 -11.85 1.07
C ASP A 297 -31.75 -12.21 2.49
N GLY A 298 -31.37 -11.19 3.29
CA GLY A 298 -30.82 -11.35 4.62
C GLY A 298 -29.35 -11.80 4.67
N SER A 299 -28.70 -12.03 3.51
CA SER A 299 -27.29 -12.45 3.43
C SER A 299 -26.30 -11.37 3.86
N ARG A 300 -26.74 -10.10 3.86
CA ARG A 300 -25.90 -8.91 4.07
C ARG A 300 -24.81 -8.76 3.00
N VAL A 301 -24.96 -9.46 1.88
CA VAL A 301 -24.12 -9.36 0.68
C VAL A 301 -24.95 -8.69 -0.40
N TYR A 302 -24.60 -7.46 -0.73
CA TYR A 302 -25.33 -6.64 -1.69
C TYR A 302 -24.65 -6.72 -3.05
N ARG A 303 -25.36 -7.25 -4.05
CA ARG A 303 -24.93 -7.19 -5.45
C ARG A 303 -25.12 -5.76 -5.97
N THR A 304 -24.06 -4.96 -5.88
CA THR A 304 -24.06 -3.53 -6.19
C THR A 304 -23.60 -3.32 -7.63
N ASN A 305 -24.47 -2.78 -8.47
CA ASN A 305 -24.12 -2.44 -9.84
C ASN A 305 -23.19 -1.23 -9.85
N ILE A 306 -22.16 -1.29 -10.69
CA ILE A 306 -21.21 -0.21 -10.87
C ILE A 306 -21.02 0.10 -12.36
N ASN A 307 -20.70 1.35 -12.64
CA ASN A 307 -20.06 1.73 -13.90
C ASN A 307 -18.55 1.59 -13.68
N TYR A 308 -17.98 0.47 -14.11
CA TYR A 308 -16.54 0.23 -14.02
C TYR A 308 -15.81 1.06 -15.09
N LEU A 309 -14.82 1.84 -14.67
CA LEU A 309 -14.18 2.85 -15.51
C LEU A 309 -12.76 2.49 -15.95
N GLY A 310 -12.10 1.60 -15.22
CA GLY A 310 -10.72 1.19 -15.47
C GLY A 310 -9.91 1.00 -14.19
N LEU A 311 -8.60 0.79 -14.33
CA LEU A 311 -7.69 0.63 -13.21
C LEU A 311 -6.30 1.23 -13.47
N ASP A 312 -5.61 1.55 -12.38
CA ASP A 312 -4.17 1.80 -12.33
C ASP A 312 -3.48 0.67 -11.57
N LEU A 313 -2.37 0.16 -12.12
CA LEU A 313 -1.62 -0.98 -11.62
C LEU A 313 -0.37 -0.53 -10.85
N TYR A 314 -0.07 -1.21 -9.76
CA TYR A 314 0.97 -0.90 -8.80
C TYR A 314 1.67 -2.17 -8.31
N GLU A 315 2.92 -2.02 -7.92
CA GLU A 315 3.72 -3.09 -7.32
C GLU A 315 3.30 -3.42 -5.87
N TYR A 316 2.76 -2.45 -5.13
CA TYR A 316 2.52 -2.58 -3.69
C TYR A 316 1.08 -2.31 -3.24
N PRO A 317 0.60 -2.93 -2.14
CA PRO A 317 -0.79 -2.83 -1.68
C PRO A 317 -1.27 -1.42 -1.36
N HIS A 318 -0.39 -0.51 -0.94
CA HIS A 318 -0.74 0.89 -0.66
C HIS A 318 -1.09 1.69 -1.93
N CYS A 319 -0.74 1.19 -3.12
CA CYS A 319 -1.07 1.79 -4.42
C CYS A 319 -0.76 3.29 -4.49
N ALA A 320 0.38 3.74 -3.95
CA ALA A 320 0.69 5.17 -3.81
C ALA A 320 1.86 5.63 -4.68
N TYR A 321 2.82 4.74 -4.89
CA TYR A 321 4.01 4.89 -5.72
C TYR A 321 4.33 3.51 -6.31
N TYR A 322 5.31 3.43 -7.22
CA TYR A 322 5.53 2.26 -8.10
C TYR A 322 4.32 1.96 -9.00
N HIS A 323 3.80 3.00 -9.66
CA HIS A 323 2.85 2.83 -10.75
C HIS A 323 3.50 2.11 -11.93
N LEU A 324 2.82 1.10 -12.45
CA LEU A 324 3.28 0.31 -13.59
C LEU A 324 2.61 0.80 -14.87
N GLY A 325 1.28 0.89 -14.86
CA GLY A 325 0.48 1.22 -16.02
C GLY A 325 -1.01 1.25 -15.73
N SER A 326 -1.82 1.39 -16.78
CA SER A 326 -3.25 1.68 -16.65
C SER A 326 -4.05 0.96 -17.73
N GLY A 327 -5.32 0.67 -17.44
CA GLY A 327 -6.27 0.10 -18.40
C GLY A 327 -7.63 0.76 -18.24
N LYS A 328 -8.24 1.16 -19.35
CA LYS A 328 -9.61 1.70 -19.38
C LYS A 328 -10.59 0.56 -19.61
N ALA A 329 -11.76 0.65 -18.98
CA ALA A 329 -12.81 -0.33 -19.18
C ALA A 329 -13.48 -0.12 -20.55
N GLU A 330 -13.86 -1.23 -21.20
CA GLU A 330 -14.58 -1.30 -22.48
C GLU A 330 -15.98 -1.90 -22.29
#